data_AF-A0A954JML3-F1
#
_entry.id   AF-A0A954JML3-F1
#
_cell.length_a   1.000
_cell.length_b   1.000
_cell.length_c   1.000
_cell.angle_alpha   90.00
_cell.angle_beta   90.00
_cell.angle_gamma   90.00
#
_symmetry.space_group_name_H-M   'P 1'
#
loop_
_entity.id
_entity.type
_entity.pdbx_description
1 polymer ?
#
loop_
_entity_poly.entity_id
_entity_poly.type
_entity_poly.pdbx_seq_one_letter_code
_entity_poly.pdbx_strand_id
1 'polypeptide(L)'
;MSQLSTQLLNDEAGFLVSGELVLIATILVLGLVVGLAEVSHSINQELEDVASAFGSVNQSFYFSGSYGHKADFSGSQFGDIGDDCDGQFDINGDGANPEY
;
A
#
# COMPACT_ATOMS: atom_id res chain seq x y z
N MET A 1 -12.33 -27.75 -56.34
CA MET A 1 -12.61 -26.63 -55.42
C MET A 1 -13.41 -27.03 -54.17
N SER A 2 -14.17 -28.14 -54.15
CA SER A 2 -14.91 -28.52 -52.94
C SER A 2 -14.03 -29.03 -51.79
N GLN A 3 -12.90 -29.69 -52.08
CA GLN A 3 -11.99 -30.26 -51.08
C GLN A 3 -11.46 -29.22 -50.07
N LEU A 4 -11.04 -28.04 -50.55
CA LEU A 4 -10.60 -26.94 -49.69
C LEU A 4 -11.75 -26.39 -48.84
N SER A 5 -12.95 -26.28 -49.41
CA SER A 5 -14.13 -25.80 -48.68
C SER A 5 -14.59 -26.80 -47.61
N THR A 6 -14.47 -28.10 -47.86
CA THR A 6 -14.79 -29.16 -46.90
C THR A 6 -13.72 -29.26 -45.81
N GLN A 7 -12.46 -28.98 -46.12
CA GLN A 7 -11.40 -28.90 -45.12
C GLN A 7 -11.63 -27.72 -44.17
N LEU A 8 -11.94 -26.53 -44.68
CA LEU A 8 -12.23 -25.34 -43.86
C LEU A 8 -13.49 -25.50 -43.00
N LEU A 9 -14.51 -26.23 -43.48
CA LEU A 9 -15.74 -26.47 -42.71
C LEU A 9 -15.59 -27.52 -41.61
N ASN A 10 -14.60 -28.42 -41.71
CA ASN A 10 -14.29 -29.44 -40.71
C ASN A 10 -13.02 -29.10 -39.91
N ASP A 11 -12.50 -27.88 -40.04
CA ASP A 11 -11.31 -27.43 -39.33
C ASP A 11 -11.69 -26.98 -37.92
N GLU A 12 -11.54 -27.87 -36.94
CA GLU A 12 -11.73 -27.58 -35.52
C GLU A 12 -10.48 -26.93 -34.88
N ALA A 13 -9.36 -26.81 -35.59
CA ALA A 13 -8.14 -26.20 -35.06
C ALA A 13 -8.28 -24.70 -34.79
N GLY A 14 -9.30 -24.05 -35.37
CA GLY A 14 -9.64 -22.64 -35.12
C GLY A 14 -10.58 -22.41 -33.92
N PHE A 15 -11.31 -23.42 -33.45
CA PHE A 15 -12.31 -23.27 -32.38
C PHE A 15 -11.68 -23.35 -30.97
N LEU A 16 -10.58 -24.11 -30.83
CA LEU A 16 -9.82 -24.33 -29.58
C LEU A 16 -9.06 -23.08 -29.05
N VAL A 17 -8.92 -21.99 -29.83
CA VAL A 17 -7.99 -20.88 -29.46
C VAL A 17 -8.69 -19.59 -29.03
N SER A 18 -9.97 -19.38 -29.36
CA SER A 18 -10.62 -18.08 -29.11
C SER A 18 -11.28 -17.99 -27.73
N GLY A 19 -12.20 -18.91 -27.39
CA GLY A 19 -12.97 -18.81 -26.14
C GLY A 19 -12.20 -19.25 -24.90
N GLU A 20 -11.45 -20.33 -24.99
CA GLU A 20 -10.70 -20.90 -23.85
C GLU A 20 -9.54 -19.99 -23.42
N LEU A 21 -8.85 -19.38 -24.39
CA LEU A 21 -7.78 -18.44 -24.11
C LEU A 21 -8.31 -17.13 -23.49
N VAL A 22 -9.49 -16.68 -23.91
CA VAL A 22 -10.18 -15.54 -23.27
C VAL A 22 -10.57 -15.89 -21.83
N LEU A 23 -11.09 -17.10 -21.58
CA LEU A 23 -11.41 -17.55 -20.23
C LEU A 23 -10.15 -17.62 -19.34
N ILE A 24 -9.05 -18.19 -19.82
CA ILE A 24 -7.78 -18.22 -19.08
C ILE A 24 -7.26 -16.80 -18.83
N ALA A 25 -7.26 -15.94 -19.85
CA ALA A 25 -6.79 -14.56 -19.73
C ALA A 25 -7.61 -13.75 -18.71
N THR A 26 -8.94 -13.93 -18.67
CA THR A 26 -9.79 -13.25 -17.70
C THR A 26 -9.50 -13.70 -16.26
N ILE A 27 -9.34 -15.00 -16.02
CA ILE A 27 -8.96 -15.53 -14.70
C ILE A 27 -7.58 -14.99 -14.28
N LEU A 28 -6.63 -14.94 -15.22
CA LEU A 28 -5.28 -14.42 -14.97
C LEU A 28 -5.31 -12.93 -14.57
N VAL A 29 -6.05 -12.10 -15.32
CA VAL A 29 -6.20 -10.67 -15.00
C VAL A 29 -6.86 -10.47 -13.64
N LEU A 30 -7.92 -11.22 -13.31
CA LEU A 30 -8.56 -11.14 -12.00
C LEU A 30 -7.57 -11.50 -10.87
N GLY A 31 -6.79 -12.56 -11.06
CA GLY A 31 -5.75 -12.97 -10.11
C GLY A 31 -4.65 -11.92 -9.94
N LEU A 32 -4.23 -11.27 -11.02
CA LEU A 32 -3.24 -10.19 -10.96
C LEU A 32 -3.77 -8.94 -10.27
N VAL A 33 -5.05 -8.58 -10.48
CA VAL A 33 -5.65 -7.40 -9.83
C VAL A 33 -5.71 -7.61 -8.32
N VAL A 34 -6.24 -8.75 -7.87
CA VAL A 34 -6.29 -9.08 -6.43
C VAL A 34 -4.87 -9.21 -5.87
N GLY A 35 -3.98 -9.92 -6.57
CA GLY A 35 -2.59 -10.08 -6.15
C GLY A 35 -1.84 -8.75 -6.00
N LEU A 36 -2.03 -7.81 -6.92
CA LEU A 36 -1.43 -6.49 -6.84
C LEU A 36 -2.02 -5.66 -5.69
N ALA A 37 -3.33 -5.78 -5.44
CA ALA A 37 -3.99 -5.10 -4.33
C ALA A 37 -3.41 -5.58 -2.98
N GLU A 38 -3.27 -6.90 -2.80
CA GLU A 38 -2.68 -7.48 -1.58
C GLU A 38 -1.21 -7.10 -1.39
N VAL A 39 -0.41 -7.11 -2.47
CA VAL A 39 1.00 -6.64 -2.40
C VAL A 39 1.07 -5.18 -1.99
N SER A 40 0.21 -4.32 -2.55
CA SER A 40 0.16 -2.91 -2.17
C SER A 40 -0.25 -2.74 -0.71
N HIS A 41 -1.24 -3.49 -0.24
CA HIS A 41 -1.72 -3.41 1.13
C HIS A 41 -0.65 -3.87 2.12
N SER A 42 0.00 -5.01 1.85
CA SER A 42 1.09 -5.54 2.68
C SER A 42 2.28 -4.59 2.76
N ILE A 43 2.70 -3.99 1.63
CA ILE A 43 3.80 -3.01 1.65
C ILE A 43 3.44 -1.80 2.52
N ASN A 44 2.21 -1.30 2.40
CA ASN A 44 1.79 -0.14 3.18
C ASN A 44 1.74 -0.46 4.69
N GLN A 45 1.26 -1.64 5.09
CA GLN A 45 1.28 -2.08 6.49
C GLN A 45 2.71 -2.16 7.06
N GLU A 46 3.66 -2.71 6.30
CA GLU A 46 5.05 -2.79 6.77
C GLU A 46 5.71 -1.40 6.87
N LEU A 47 5.36 -0.47 5.98
CA LEU A 47 5.83 0.91 6.06
C LEU A 47 5.22 1.66 7.25
N GLU A 48 3.98 1.35 7.59
CA GLU A 48 3.28 1.85 8.77
C GLU A 48 3.92 1.35 10.06
N ASP A 49 4.20 0.05 10.17
CA ASP A 49 4.95 -0.53 11.28
C ASP A 49 6.33 0.14 11.46
N VAL A 50 7.02 0.43 10.35
CA VAL A 50 8.28 1.19 10.38
C VAL A 50 8.05 2.63 10.88
N ALA A 51 7.04 3.33 10.36
CA ALA A 51 6.74 4.71 10.78
C ALA A 51 6.38 4.78 12.27
N SER A 52 5.52 3.89 12.75
CA SER A 52 5.13 3.78 14.15
C SER A 52 6.34 3.48 15.04
N ALA A 53 7.26 2.61 14.61
CA ALA A 53 8.49 2.36 15.33
C ALA A 53 9.37 3.62 15.46
N PHE A 54 9.45 4.45 14.42
CA PHE A 54 10.14 5.74 14.49
C PHE A 54 9.42 6.75 15.39
N GLY A 55 8.09 6.87 15.28
CA GLY A 55 7.27 7.74 16.14
C GLY A 55 7.32 7.34 17.62
N SER A 56 7.52 6.06 17.93
CA SER A 56 7.66 5.55 19.30
C SER A 56 8.93 6.03 20.02
N VAL A 57 9.91 6.55 19.27
CA VAL A 57 11.10 7.18 19.87
C VAL A 57 10.70 8.51 20.49
N ASN A 58 11.29 8.85 21.64
CA ASN A 58 11.08 10.17 22.22
C ASN A 58 11.71 11.26 21.34
N GLN A 59 10.88 12.01 20.62
CA GLN A 59 11.29 13.14 19.77
C GLN A 59 11.28 14.48 20.51
N SER A 60 11.01 14.48 21.82
CA SER A 60 11.08 15.68 22.66
C SER A 60 12.52 15.99 23.06
N PHE A 61 12.85 17.28 23.13
CA PHE A 61 14.13 17.74 23.68
C PHE A 61 13.94 18.91 24.65
N TYR A 62 14.87 19.02 25.59
CA TYR A 62 14.93 20.14 26.52
C TYR A 62 16.39 20.43 26.90
N PHE A 63 16.80 21.70 26.79
CA PHE A 63 18.02 22.17 27.43
C PHE A 63 17.82 23.57 28.04
N SER A 64 18.38 23.77 29.23
CA SER A 64 18.27 25.03 29.94
C SER A 64 19.29 26.05 29.44
N GLY A 65 18.89 27.32 29.48
CA GLY A 65 19.80 28.46 29.32
C GLY A 65 20.64 28.68 30.56
N SER A 66 21.65 29.54 30.48
CA SER A 66 22.43 29.96 31.64
C SER A 66 22.60 31.47 31.68
N TYR A 67 22.45 32.03 32.88
CA TYR A 67 22.47 33.47 33.13
C TYR A 67 23.66 33.82 34.03
N GLY A 68 24.46 34.81 33.62
CA GLY A 68 25.58 35.34 34.38
C GLY A 68 25.67 36.87 34.30
N HIS A 69 26.57 37.47 35.08
CA HIS A 69 26.70 38.93 35.19
C HIS A 69 27.06 39.67 33.89
N LYS A 70 27.61 38.97 32.89
CA LYS A 70 28.09 39.56 31.62
C LYS A 70 27.62 38.83 30.36
N ALA A 71 26.86 37.76 30.51
CA ALA A 71 26.36 36.97 29.40
C ALA A 71 25.13 36.19 29.86
N ASP A 72 24.22 36.04 28.93
CA ASP A 72 23.00 35.28 29.08
C ASP A 72 22.74 34.57 27.75
N PHE A 73 22.33 33.31 27.82
CA PHE A 73 21.73 32.63 26.67
C PHE A 73 20.50 31.85 27.10
N SER A 74 19.46 31.94 26.28
CA SER A 74 18.21 31.20 26.49
C SER A 74 18.38 29.73 26.14
N GLY A 75 17.68 28.87 26.90
CA GLY A 75 17.49 27.47 26.54
C GLY A 75 16.51 27.30 25.38
N SER A 76 16.27 26.05 25.00
CA SER A 76 15.21 25.68 24.06
C SER A 76 14.59 24.34 24.47
N GLN A 77 13.32 24.17 24.11
CA GLN A 77 12.59 22.94 24.34
C GLN A 77 11.60 22.68 23.22
N PHE A 78 11.35 21.40 22.96
CA PHE A 78 10.27 20.91 22.13
C PHE A 78 9.66 19.69 22.83
N GLY A 79 8.34 19.71 23.00
CA GLY A 79 7.57 18.58 23.49
C GLY A 79 6.78 18.01 22.33
N ASP A 80 7.11 16.79 21.96
CA ASP A 80 6.36 16.03 20.98
C ASP A 80 5.07 15.51 21.63
N ILE A 81 3.95 15.55 20.91
CA ILE A 81 2.64 15.15 21.40
C ILE A 81 2.04 14.21 20.36
N GLY A 82 1.52 13.08 20.85
CA GLY A 82 0.82 12.11 20.02
C GLY A 82 -0.24 12.76 19.14
N ASP A 83 -0.16 12.55 17.82
CA ASP A 83 -1.18 12.93 16.85
C ASP A 83 -1.86 11.71 16.21
N ASP A 84 -2.78 11.95 15.28
CA ASP A 84 -3.58 10.91 14.63
C ASP A 84 -2.73 9.87 13.87
N CYS A 85 -1.47 10.19 13.54
CA CYS A 85 -0.53 9.36 12.79
C CYS A 85 0.52 8.64 13.67
N ASP A 86 0.48 8.81 15.00
CA ASP A 86 1.43 8.18 15.93
C ASP A 86 0.95 6.81 16.46
N GLY A 87 -0.23 6.37 16.02
CA GLY A 87 -0.82 5.08 16.38
C GLY A 87 -0.20 3.88 15.64
N GLN A 88 -0.82 2.72 15.86
CA GLN A 88 -0.69 1.58 14.95
C GLN A 88 -2.02 1.40 14.22
N PHE A 89 -1.98 0.77 13.04
CA PHE A 89 -3.14 0.44 12.23
C PHE A 89 -3.89 1.70 11.72
N ASP A 90 -3.17 2.75 11.35
CA ASP A 90 -3.76 3.94 10.73
C ASP A 90 -4.09 3.70 9.23
N ILE A 91 -3.31 2.85 8.54
CA ILE A 91 -3.57 2.41 7.16
C ILE A 91 -4.52 1.20 7.13
N ASN A 92 -5.74 1.41 7.60
CA ASN A 92 -6.84 0.48 7.34
C ASN A 92 -7.57 0.90 6.05
N GLY A 93 -7.91 -0.09 5.21
CA GLY A 93 -8.91 0.14 4.17
C GLY A 93 -10.18 0.62 4.84
N ASP A 94 -10.81 1.68 4.30
CA ASP A 94 -12.08 2.16 4.84
C ASP A 94 -13.03 0.96 4.96
N GLY A 95 -13.22 0.55 6.19
CA GLY A 95 -14.27 -0.36 6.58
C GLY A 95 -15.24 0.51 7.34
N ALA A 96 -15.90 1.46 6.65
CA ALA A 96 -17.01 2.26 7.15
C ALA A 96 -17.08 2.35 8.69
N ASN A 97 -16.07 2.95 9.32
CA ASN A 97 -16.15 3.22 10.74
C ASN A 97 -16.88 4.56 10.85
N PRO A 98 -18.09 4.62 11.44
CA PRO A 98 -18.73 5.89 11.67
C PRO A 98 -17.91 6.61 12.73
N GLU A 99 -17.17 7.63 12.31
CA GLU A 99 -16.66 8.66 13.21
C GLU A 99 -17.84 9.19 14.04
N TYR A 100 -17.76 9.05 15.36
CA TYR A 100 -18.66 9.69 16.32
C TYR A 100 -18.14 11.07 16.69
#